data_AF-A0A1C2ADV4-F1
#
_entry.id   AF-A0A1C2ADV4-F1
#
_cell.length_a   1.000
_cell.length_b   1.000
_cell.length_c   1.000
_cell.angle_alpha   90.00
_cell.angle_beta   90.00
_cell.angle_gamma   90.00
#
_symmetry.space_group_name_H-M   'P 1'
#
loop_
_entity.id
_entity.type
_entity.pdbx_description
1 polymer ?
#
loop_
_entity_poly.entity_id
_entity_poly.type
_entity_poly.pdbx_seq_one_letter_code
_entity_poly.pdbx_strand_id
1 'polypeptide(L)'
;KGIKISSGEVISLIHGNDIFYDENSISKVANFFTENKTTEILLADLAFKKNILNKNISRYYSAKNFKPWMLRIGYSPPHLSAFFKISVIKKVGLYCTKFKIAGDFDYFVKCFLKNKISYKYLGECLVIMSTGGASGKNFQSYLISSNEINSSLKSN
;
A
#
# COMPACT_ATOMS: atom_id res chain seq x y z
N LYS A 1 -14.92 2.11 -4.94
CA LYS A 1 -16.22 1.45 -4.69
C LYS A 1 -16.15 0.59 -3.43
N GLY A 2 -15.24 -0.39 -3.33
CA GLY A 2 -15.09 -1.27 -2.16
C GLY A 2 -14.98 -0.56 -0.81
N ILE A 3 -14.14 0.47 -0.68
CA ILE A 3 -13.98 1.24 0.57
C ILE A 3 -15.30 1.85 1.08
N LYS A 4 -16.25 2.19 0.20
CA LYS A 4 -17.52 2.80 0.62
C LYS A 4 -18.50 1.80 1.24
N ILE A 5 -18.35 0.51 0.92
CA ILE A 5 -19.26 -0.57 1.34
C ILE A 5 -18.63 -1.45 2.42
N SER A 6 -17.35 -1.26 2.74
CA SER A 6 -16.67 -1.99 3.80
C SER A 6 -17.12 -1.52 5.19
N SER A 7 -17.35 -2.46 6.10
CA SER A 7 -17.76 -2.21 7.49
C SER A 7 -16.65 -2.44 8.52
N GLY A 8 -15.50 -2.99 8.10
CA GLY A 8 -14.38 -3.31 8.99
C GLY A 8 -13.70 -2.09 9.60
N GLU A 9 -13.13 -2.26 10.80
CA GLU A 9 -12.34 -1.22 11.48
C GLU A 9 -10.97 -0.99 10.82
N VAL A 10 -10.46 -2.01 10.13
CA VAL A 10 -9.21 -2.00 9.38
C VAL A 10 -9.53 -2.32 7.92
N ILE A 11 -8.99 -1.51 7.02
CA ILE A 11 -9.16 -1.60 5.58
C ILE A 11 -7.81 -1.85 4.93
N SER A 12 -7.77 -2.76 3.96
CA SER A 12 -6.64 -2.93 3.04
C SER A 12 -7.16 -3.06 1.62
N LEU A 13 -6.30 -2.78 0.64
CA LEU A 13 -6.60 -2.89 -0.78
C LEU A 13 -5.70 -3.95 -1.38
N ILE A 14 -6.31 -4.99 -1.91
CA ILE A 14 -5.63 -6.04 -2.68
C ILE A 14 -6.20 -6.07 -4.10
N HIS A 15 -5.34 -6.32 -5.09
CA HIS A 15 -5.84 -6.51 -6.46
C HIS A 15 -6.39 -7.92 -6.65
N GLY A 16 -7.20 -8.11 -7.70
CA GLY A 16 -7.85 -9.41 -7.97
C GLY A 16 -6.92 -10.57 -8.29
N ASN A 17 -5.64 -10.31 -8.62
CA ASN A 17 -4.64 -11.34 -8.94
C ASN A 17 -3.61 -11.54 -7.82
N ASP A 18 -3.77 -10.86 -6.68
CA ASP A 18 -2.86 -10.90 -5.55
C ASP A 18 -3.55 -11.64 -4.38
N ILE A 19 -2.76 -12.28 -3.52
CA ILE A 19 -3.28 -13.06 -2.39
C ILE A 19 -2.55 -12.71 -1.09
N PHE A 20 -3.17 -13.02 0.05
CA PHE A 20 -2.46 -13.06 1.31
C PHE A 20 -1.41 -14.16 1.32
N TYR A 21 -0.31 -13.92 2.03
CA TYR A 21 0.84 -14.82 2.05
C TYR A 21 0.50 -16.20 2.64
N ASP A 22 -0.29 -16.20 3.71
CA ASP A 22 -0.77 -17.39 4.40
C ASP A 22 -2.16 -17.17 5.02
N GLU A 23 -2.77 -18.24 5.54
CA GLU A 23 -4.08 -18.21 6.23
C GLU A 23 -4.09 -17.36 7.51
N ASN A 24 -2.91 -17.11 8.09
CA ASN A 24 -2.76 -16.37 9.34
C ASN A 24 -2.52 -14.87 9.14
N SER A 25 -2.38 -14.42 7.89
CA SER A 25 -1.98 -13.05 7.55
C SER A 25 -2.95 -12.00 8.09
N ILE A 26 -4.27 -12.26 8.02
CA ILE A 26 -5.29 -11.36 8.57
C ILE A 26 -5.27 -11.38 10.12
N SER A 27 -5.11 -12.55 10.74
CA SER A 27 -5.03 -12.68 12.19
C SER A 27 -3.83 -11.93 12.77
N LYS A 28 -2.68 -11.97 12.09
CA LYS A 28 -1.49 -11.19 12.44
C LYS A 28 -1.76 -9.69 12.41
N VAL A 29 -2.49 -9.20 11.40
CA VAL A 29 -2.91 -7.79 11.30
C VAL A 29 -3.87 -7.41 12.44
N ALA A 30 -4.86 -8.24 12.74
CA ALA A 30 -5.82 -7.99 13.81
C ALA A 30 -5.13 -7.94 15.19
N ASN A 31 -4.24 -8.90 15.47
CA ASN A 31 -3.44 -8.94 16.70
C ASN A 31 -2.55 -7.70 16.80
N PHE A 32 -1.89 -7.33 15.71
CA PHE A 32 -1.05 -6.13 15.65
C PHE A 32 -1.81 -4.87 16.07
N PHE A 33 -3.02 -4.63 15.54
CA PHE A 33 -3.81 -3.45 15.89
C PHE A 33 -4.37 -3.49 17.32
N THR A 34 -4.60 -4.69 17.86
CA THR A 34 -5.01 -4.88 19.25
C THR A 34 -3.89 -4.48 20.22
N GLU A 35 -2.67 -4.88 19.92
CA GLU A 35 -1.47 -4.55 20.70
C GLU A 35 -1.01 -3.10 20.50
N ASN A 36 -1.24 -2.53 19.31
CA ASN A 36 -0.76 -1.22 18.90
C ASN A 36 -1.90 -0.21 18.71
N LYS A 37 -2.67 0.05 19.77
CA LYS A 37 -3.89 0.88 19.72
C LYS A 37 -3.70 2.29 19.15
N THR A 38 -2.51 2.89 19.30
CA THR A 38 -2.20 4.24 18.79
C THR A 38 -1.77 4.26 17.32
N THR A 39 -1.48 3.10 16.72
CA THR A 39 -1.06 3.01 15.32
C THR A 39 -2.28 3.14 14.41
N GLU A 40 -2.16 4.00 13.41
CA GLU A 40 -3.23 4.27 12.44
C GLU A 40 -3.03 3.50 11.13
N ILE A 41 -1.78 3.33 10.69
CA ILE A 41 -1.41 2.55 9.50
C ILE A 41 -0.39 1.48 9.87
N LEU A 42 -0.66 0.24 9.47
CA LEU A 42 0.31 -0.85 9.48
C LEU A 42 0.89 -1.01 8.08
N LEU A 43 2.23 -1.03 8.00
CA LEU A 43 2.97 -1.41 6.80
C LEU A 43 3.65 -2.75 7.04
N ALA A 44 3.55 -3.65 6.07
CA ALA A 44 4.23 -4.93 6.09
C ALA A 44 4.96 -5.17 4.77
N ASP A 45 5.70 -6.27 4.70
CA ASP A 45 6.41 -6.66 3.48
C ASP A 45 5.46 -7.35 2.50
N LEU A 46 5.85 -7.38 1.24
CA LEU A 46 5.23 -8.25 0.24
C LEU A 46 6.27 -9.01 -0.58
N ALA A 47 5.84 -10.15 -1.12
CA ALA A 47 6.62 -10.98 -2.01
C ALA A 47 6.03 -10.94 -3.42
N PHE A 48 6.89 -11.09 -4.42
CA PHE A 48 6.50 -11.15 -5.82
C PHE A 48 6.59 -12.57 -6.33
N LYS A 49 5.58 -13.02 -7.07
CA LYS A 49 5.64 -14.28 -7.83
C LYS A 49 5.35 -14.04 -9.31
N LYS A 50 5.95 -14.85 -10.20
CA LYS A 50 5.68 -14.77 -11.65
C LYS A 50 4.20 -14.97 -11.97
N ASN A 51 3.61 -15.93 -11.27
CA ASN A 51 2.19 -16.25 -11.20
C ASN A 51 2.00 -16.85 -9.79
N ILE A 52 0.81 -16.70 -9.20
CA ILE A 52 0.43 -17.26 -7.91
C ILE A 52 0.73 -18.77 -7.78
N LEU A 53 0.60 -19.51 -8.88
CA LEU A 53 0.89 -20.95 -8.95
C LEU A 53 2.39 -21.29 -8.88
N ASN A 54 3.26 -20.30 -9.09
CA ASN A 54 4.69 -20.51 -9.00
C ASN A 54 5.09 -20.77 -7.54
N LYS A 55 5.91 -21.78 -7.32
CA LYS A 55 6.44 -22.10 -5.98
C LYS A 55 7.49 -21.07 -5.54
N ASN A 56 8.24 -20.50 -6.48
CA ASN A 56 9.38 -19.64 -6.17
C ASN A 56 8.99 -18.17 -6.05
N ILE A 57 9.52 -17.52 -5.02
CA ILE A 57 9.44 -16.07 -4.84
C ILE A 57 10.51 -15.43 -5.71
N SER A 58 10.11 -14.45 -6.51
CA SER A 58 10.99 -13.73 -7.43
C SER A 58 11.67 -12.53 -6.79
N ARG A 59 11.01 -11.87 -5.83
CA ARG A 59 11.51 -10.67 -5.14
C ARG A 59 10.74 -10.44 -3.85
N TYR A 60 11.40 -9.86 -2.85
CA TYR A 60 10.74 -9.25 -1.70
C TYR A 60 10.79 -7.73 -1.81
N TYR A 61 9.75 -7.07 -1.30
CA TYR A 61 9.70 -5.63 -1.17
C TYR A 61 9.29 -5.26 0.24
N SER A 62 10.26 -4.69 0.96
CA SER A 62 10.13 -4.42 2.38
C SER A 62 9.79 -2.97 2.70
N ALA A 63 8.96 -2.80 3.72
CA ALA A 63 8.62 -1.49 4.29
C ALA A 63 9.58 -1.06 5.41
N LYS A 64 10.54 -1.91 5.83
CA LYS A 64 11.42 -1.70 7.00
C LYS A 64 12.10 -0.33 7.03
N ASN A 65 12.63 0.11 5.88
CA ASN A 65 13.40 1.35 5.77
C ASN A 65 12.55 2.54 5.32
N PHE A 66 11.25 2.37 5.12
CA PHE A 66 10.39 3.45 4.66
C PHE A 66 10.34 4.59 5.68
N LYS A 67 10.53 5.81 5.19
CA LYS A 67 10.32 7.06 5.91
C LYS A 67 9.46 8.00 5.07
N PRO A 68 8.56 8.80 5.69
CA PRO A 68 7.67 9.70 4.95
C PRO A 68 8.38 10.61 3.93
N TRP A 69 9.56 11.12 4.28
CA TRP A 69 10.32 12.00 3.39
C TRP A 69 10.70 11.34 2.06
N MET A 70 10.80 10.00 2.01
CA MET A 70 11.15 9.25 0.81
C MET A 70 10.08 9.37 -0.29
N LEU A 71 8.83 9.69 0.08
CA LEU A 71 7.79 10.01 -0.90
C LEU A 71 8.17 11.24 -1.73
N ARG A 72 8.91 12.20 -1.17
CA ARG A 72 9.33 13.40 -1.92
C ARG A 72 10.27 13.09 -3.08
N ILE A 73 10.94 11.93 -3.05
CA ILE A 73 11.81 11.43 -4.12
C ILE A 73 11.15 10.30 -4.92
N GLY A 74 9.82 10.13 -4.78
CA GLY A 74 9.05 9.12 -5.53
C GLY A 74 9.12 7.70 -4.95
N TYR A 75 9.73 7.50 -3.78
CA TYR A 75 9.79 6.18 -3.14
C TYR A 75 8.58 5.96 -2.21
N SER A 76 7.81 4.92 -2.50
CA SER A 76 6.62 4.49 -1.74
C SER A 76 6.94 3.29 -0.84
N PRO A 77 6.17 3.00 0.21
CA PRO A 77 6.15 1.67 0.79
C PRO A 77 5.29 0.70 -0.07
N PRO A 78 5.31 -0.61 0.22
CA PRO A 78 4.47 -1.59 -0.46
C PRO A 78 2.97 -1.32 -0.22
N HIS A 79 2.25 -0.82 -1.23
CA HIS A 79 0.86 -0.36 -1.05
C HIS A 79 -0.13 -1.49 -0.78
N LEU A 80 0.08 -2.67 -1.34
CA LEU A 80 -0.81 -3.83 -1.14
C LEU A 80 -0.70 -4.43 0.26
N SER A 81 0.45 -4.24 0.90
CA SER A 81 0.72 -4.70 2.25
C SER A 81 0.55 -3.55 3.26
N ALA A 82 -0.31 -2.59 2.94
CA ALA A 82 -0.70 -1.51 3.83
C ALA A 82 -2.13 -1.72 4.34
N PHE A 83 -2.29 -1.54 5.64
CA PHE A 83 -3.55 -1.69 6.36
C PHE A 83 -3.84 -0.41 7.12
N PHE A 84 -5.03 0.13 6.94
CA PHE A 84 -5.43 1.45 7.41
C PHE A 84 -6.59 1.29 8.38
N LYS A 85 -6.53 1.93 9.55
CA LYS A 85 -7.75 2.11 10.34
C LYS A 85 -8.76 2.91 9.55
N ILE A 86 -10.04 2.60 9.71
CA ILE A 86 -11.14 3.32 9.04
C ILE A 86 -11.13 4.82 9.40
N SER A 87 -10.62 5.19 10.58
CA SER A 87 -10.41 6.59 10.97
C SER A 87 -9.48 7.34 10.02
N VAL A 88 -8.46 6.69 9.45
CA VAL A 88 -7.57 7.29 8.46
C VAL A 88 -8.34 7.64 7.20
N ILE A 89 -9.16 6.72 6.69
CA ILE A 89 -9.98 6.96 5.50
C ILE A 89 -10.95 8.13 5.75
N LYS A 90 -11.57 8.19 6.94
CA LYS A 90 -12.48 9.28 7.32
C LYS A 90 -11.76 10.64 7.40
N LYS A 91 -10.53 10.67 7.89
CA LYS A 91 -9.71 11.89 8.03
C LYS A 91 -9.11 12.36 6.71
N VAL A 92 -8.53 11.44 5.93
CA VAL A 92 -7.77 11.75 4.71
C VAL A 92 -8.68 11.84 3.48
N GLY A 93 -9.82 11.14 3.49
CA GLY A 93 -10.72 11.00 2.35
C GLY A 93 -10.40 9.77 1.51
N LEU A 94 -10.95 9.72 0.30
CA LEU A 94 -10.76 8.60 -0.62
C LEU A 94 -9.57 8.82 -1.56
N TYR A 95 -9.10 7.72 -2.16
CA TYR A 95 -8.08 7.72 -3.21
C TYR A 95 -8.50 8.61 -4.38
N CYS A 96 -7.55 9.36 -4.94
CA CYS A 96 -7.79 10.19 -6.12
C CYS A 96 -7.97 9.30 -7.35
N THR A 97 -9.15 9.35 -7.97
CA THR A 97 -9.45 8.56 -9.17
C THR A 97 -8.98 9.21 -10.47
N LYS A 98 -8.32 10.38 -10.40
CA LYS A 98 -7.77 11.07 -11.58
C LYS A 98 -6.45 10.47 -12.05
N PHE A 99 -5.68 9.87 -11.14
CA PHE A 99 -4.43 9.20 -11.45
C PHE A 99 -4.70 7.81 -12.02
N LYS A 100 -4.04 7.48 -13.12
CA LYS A 100 -4.15 6.17 -13.78
C LYS A 100 -3.26 5.12 -13.10
N ILE A 101 -2.11 5.54 -12.58
CA ILE A 101 -1.10 4.64 -12.01
C ILE A 101 -0.80 5.03 -10.57
N ALA A 102 -0.52 6.31 -10.29
CA ALA A 102 0.03 6.76 -9.00
C ALA A 102 -1.04 7.08 -7.94
N GLY A 103 -2.21 6.44 -8.00
CA GLY A 103 -3.31 6.70 -7.05
C GLY A 103 -3.00 6.26 -5.61
N ASP A 104 -2.29 5.14 -5.47
CA ASP A 104 -1.76 4.62 -4.21
C ASP A 104 -0.69 5.55 -3.63
N PHE A 105 0.23 6.01 -4.48
CA PHE A 105 1.27 6.95 -4.10
C PHE A 105 0.68 8.27 -3.60
N ASP A 106 -0.30 8.84 -4.31
CA ASP A 106 -1.00 10.06 -3.88
C ASP A 106 -1.67 9.90 -2.52
N TYR A 107 -2.26 8.72 -2.28
CA TYR A 107 -2.87 8.43 -1.01
C TYR A 107 -1.83 8.38 0.12
N PHE A 108 -0.65 7.83 -0.13
CA PHE A 108 0.45 7.86 0.84
C PHE A 108 1.02 9.25 1.07
N VAL A 109 1.11 10.09 0.04
CA VAL A 109 1.47 11.52 0.20
C VAL A 109 0.47 12.20 1.14
N LYS A 110 -0.83 12.01 0.91
CA LYS A 110 -1.88 12.58 1.77
C LYS A 110 -1.81 12.04 3.21
N CYS A 111 -1.57 10.75 3.39
CA CYS A 111 -1.46 10.14 4.72
C CYS A 111 -0.21 10.66 5.45
N PHE A 112 0.98 10.48 4.87
CA PHE A 112 2.24 10.64 5.59
C PHE A 112 2.82 12.05 5.53
N LEU A 113 2.74 12.74 4.39
CA LEU A 113 3.31 14.08 4.25
C LEU A 113 2.34 15.17 4.73
N LYS A 114 1.07 15.09 4.29
CA LYS A 114 0.07 16.13 4.58
C LYS A 114 -0.55 15.97 5.97
N ASN A 115 -1.06 14.78 6.30
CA ASN A 115 -1.81 14.54 7.54
C ASN A 115 -0.96 13.97 8.69
N LYS A 116 0.31 13.63 8.42
CA LYS A 116 1.26 13.07 9.39
C LYS A 116 0.69 11.88 10.17
N ILE A 117 -0.06 11.01 9.48
CA ILE A 117 -0.71 9.82 10.07
C ILE A 117 0.35 8.90 10.68
N SER A 118 0.07 8.38 11.87
CA SER A 118 1.00 7.48 12.55
C SER A 118 1.08 6.14 11.84
N TYR A 119 2.27 5.56 11.76
CA TYR A 119 2.44 4.23 11.19
C TYR A 119 3.47 3.41 11.95
N LYS A 120 3.35 2.10 11.81
CA LYS A 120 4.35 1.14 12.25
C LYS A 120 4.58 0.08 11.19
N TYR A 121 5.74 -0.54 11.30
CA TYR A 121 6.19 -1.62 10.43
C TYR A 121 6.04 -2.96 11.17
N LEU A 122 5.46 -3.95 10.50
CA LEU A 122 5.48 -5.35 10.92
C LEU A 122 6.49 -6.10 10.05
N GLY A 123 7.45 -6.77 10.71
CA GLY A 123 8.53 -7.54 10.08
C GLY A 123 8.11 -8.82 9.38
N GLU A 124 6.92 -8.83 8.76
CA GLU A 124 6.32 -10.00 8.14
C GLU A 124 5.92 -9.72 6.69
N CYS A 125 6.01 -10.75 5.85
CA CYS A 125 5.46 -10.72 4.51
C CYS A 125 4.00 -11.16 4.57
N LEU A 126 3.07 -10.23 4.28
CA LEU A 126 1.63 -10.50 4.40
C LEU A 126 0.92 -10.69 3.05
N VAL A 127 1.53 -10.24 1.96
CA VAL A 127 0.90 -10.28 0.63
C VAL A 127 1.86 -10.86 -0.40
N ILE A 128 1.30 -11.63 -1.33
CA ILE A 128 1.96 -12.09 -2.54
C ILE A 128 1.34 -11.35 -3.72
N MET A 129 2.17 -10.55 -4.40
CA MET A 129 1.79 -9.84 -5.61
C MET A 129 2.23 -10.61 -6.85
N SER A 130 1.34 -10.77 -7.83
CA SER A 130 1.69 -11.38 -9.12
C SER A 130 2.41 -10.35 -10.01
N THR A 131 3.57 -10.72 -10.55
CA THR A 131 4.25 -9.88 -11.55
C THR A 131 3.43 -9.86 -12.84
N GLY A 132 3.22 -8.68 -13.42
CA GLY A 132 2.39 -8.52 -14.62
C GLY A 132 1.28 -7.47 -14.49
N GLY A 133 1.27 -6.66 -13.42
CA GLY A 133 0.43 -5.47 -13.30
C GLY A 133 0.79 -4.38 -14.31
N ALA A 134 -0.13 -3.43 -14.50
CA ALA A 134 -0.03 -2.36 -15.50
C ALA A 134 1.16 -1.39 -15.29
N SER A 135 1.65 -1.27 -14.06
CA SER A 135 2.69 -0.32 -13.64
C SER A 135 4.11 -0.68 -14.10
N GLY A 136 4.36 -1.92 -14.56
CA GLY A 136 5.70 -2.40 -14.90
C GLY A 136 5.89 -2.88 -16.34
N LYS A 137 4.90 -2.68 -17.23
CA LYS A 137 4.93 -3.29 -18.57
C LYS A 137 5.76 -2.49 -19.58
N ASN A 138 5.62 -1.16 -19.62
CA ASN A 138 6.15 -0.35 -20.72
C ASN A 138 6.81 0.96 -20.22
N PHE A 139 7.77 1.51 -20.97
CA PHE A 139 8.39 2.82 -20.71
C PHE A 139 7.37 3.95 -20.57
N GLN A 140 6.26 3.87 -21.32
CA GLN A 140 5.14 4.80 -21.22
C GLN A 140 4.47 4.79 -19.84
N SER A 141 4.36 3.62 -19.19
CA SER A 141 3.84 3.52 -17.81
C SER A 141 4.76 4.22 -16.81
N TYR A 142 6.07 4.15 -17.01
CA TYR A 142 7.04 4.88 -16.18
C TYR A 142 6.88 6.39 -16.34
N LEU A 143 6.82 6.91 -17.57
CA LEU A 143 6.64 8.34 -17.83
C LEU A 143 5.32 8.87 -17.22
N ILE A 144 4.22 8.13 -17.41
CA ILE A 144 2.93 8.49 -16.81
C ILE A 144 3.04 8.51 -15.29
N SER A 145 3.58 7.44 -14.69
CA SER A 145 3.75 7.34 -13.23
C SER A 145 4.60 8.49 -12.67
N SER A 146 5.74 8.80 -13.30
CA SER A 146 6.61 9.91 -12.87
C SER A 146 5.92 11.27 -12.95
N ASN A 147 5.17 11.53 -14.03
CA ASN A 147 4.39 12.76 -14.16
C ASN A 147 3.27 12.85 -13.11
N GLU A 148 2.56 11.75 -12.86
CA GLU A 148 1.51 11.68 -11.86
C GLU A 148 2.05 11.84 -10.42
N ILE A 149 3.20 11.21 -10.11
CA ILE A 149 3.92 11.40 -8.83
C ILE A 149 4.26 12.87 -8.62
N ASN A 150 4.83 13.54 -9.63
CA ASN A 150 5.16 14.96 -9.54
C ASN A 150 3.90 15.82 -9.36
N SER A 151 2.83 15.51 -10.11
CA SER A 151 1.55 16.20 -9.96
C SER A 151 0.96 16.02 -8.56
N SER A 152 1.03 14.82 -7.99
CA SER A 152 0.57 14.53 -6.64
C SER A 152 1.34 15.34 -5.61
N LEU A 153 2.67 15.35 -5.69
CA LEU A 153 3.53 16.11 -4.78
C LEU A 153 3.31 17.62 -4.86
N LYS A 154 2.99 18.17 -6.03
CA LYS A 154 2.66 19.61 -6.18
C LYS A 154 1.27 19.97 -5.64
N SER A 155 0.35 19.01 -5.59
CA SER A 155 -1.05 19.24 -5.23
C SER A 155 -1.38 19.03 -3.74
N ASN A 156 -0.41 18.55 -2.95
CA ASN A 156 -0.60 18.21 -1.53
C ASN A 156 0.40 18.93 -0.63
#